data_AF-A0A372F0F5-F1
#
_entry.id   AF-A0A372F0F5-F1
#
_cell.length_a   1.000
_cell.length_b   1.000
_cell.length_c   1.000
_cell.angle_alpha   90.00
_cell.angle_beta   90.00
_cell.angle_gamma   90.00
#
_symmetry.space_group_name_H-M   'P 1'
#
loop_
_entity.id
_entity.type
_entity.pdbx_description
1 polymer ?
#
loop_
_entity_poly.entity_id
_entity_poly.type
_entity_poly.pdbx_seq_one_letter_code
_entity_poly.pdbx_strand_id
1 'polypeptide(L)'
;MKKISLFVSALLISTLSFAQTAEEVINNYVTAIGGKDAIAKIKDLSMTFTGEAQGANLEILIQKKSPNKFLQSVSVTGMGEVQKQVCDGTKVRASGMQGSEDITDPEKVKAVAMQAVIVPEAEYTAMGAKLTYVGKEKVNNADAYKLDVTIGSVKMTEFYDAATGLKVRQVITAETPMGAQTITSDYTDYKAINGVKFAHKLSQDLGMMQLALTASKIEANTNLADTLFEIK
;
A
#
# COMPACT_ATOMS: atom_id res chain seq x y z
N MET A 1 -58.82 -43.95 -26.22
CA MET A 1 -57.88 -43.74 -25.10
C MET A 1 -56.52 -43.35 -25.68
N LYS A 2 -56.22 -42.06 -25.79
CA LYS A 2 -54.94 -41.53 -26.32
C LYS A 2 -54.12 -41.02 -25.13
N LYS A 3 -52.94 -41.60 -24.89
CA LYS A 3 -52.01 -41.18 -23.84
C LYS A 3 -51.19 -39.98 -24.37
N ILE A 4 -51.31 -38.84 -23.70
CA ILE A 4 -50.48 -37.66 -23.94
C ILE A 4 -49.27 -37.77 -23.00
N SER A 5 -48.08 -37.89 -23.59
CA SER A 5 -46.82 -37.89 -22.84
C SER A 5 -46.34 -36.46 -22.67
N LEU A 6 -46.21 -36.02 -21.42
CA LEU A 6 -45.73 -34.69 -21.04
C LEU A 6 -44.19 -34.74 -21.01
N PHE A 7 -43.51 -34.09 -21.97
CA PHE A 7 -42.06 -33.88 -21.92
C PHE A 7 -41.78 -32.61 -21.11
N VAL A 8 -41.33 -32.78 -19.86
CA VAL A 8 -40.77 -31.69 -19.06
C VAL A 8 -39.30 -31.54 -19.47
N SER A 9 -38.99 -30.50 -20.22
CA SER A 9 -37.61 -30.10 -20.51
C SER A 9 -37.07 -29.32 -19.31
N ALA A 10 -36.12 -29.90 -18.57
CA ALA A 10 -35.40 -29.22 -17.51
C ALA A 10 -34.33 -28.32 -18.14
N LEU A 11 -34.53 -27.01 -18.07
CA LEU A 11 -33.54 -26.01 -18.47
C LEU A 11 -32.50 -25.87 -17.35
N LEU A 12 -31.34 -26.52 -17.48
CA LEU A 12 -30.18 -26.23 -16.62
C LEU A 12 -29.66 -24.83 -16.97
N ILE A 13 -29.98 -23.84 -16.12
CA ILE A 13 -29.30 -22.54 -16.13
C ILE A 13 -27.97 -22.76 -15.42
N SER A 14 -26.91 -23.04 -16.17
CA SER A 14 -25.54 -23.00 -15.64
C SER A 14 -25.21 -21.54 -15.31
N THR A 15 -25.20 -21.20 -14.03
CA THR A 15 -24.63 -19.94 -13.58
C THR A 15 -23.15 -19.94 -13.92
N LEU A 16 -22.75 -19.18 -14.93
CA LEU A 16 -21.36 -18.84 -15.20
C LEU A 16 -20.84 -18.09 -13.97
N SER A 17 -20.23 -18.81 -13.03
CA SER A 17 -19.40 -18.21 -12.00
C SER A 17 -18.13 -17.73 -12.72
N PHE A 18 -18.09 -16.45 -13.10
CA PHE A 18 -16.84 -15.82 -13.49
C PHE A 18 -15.88 -15.96 -12.29
N ALA A 19 -14.80 -16.71 -12.47
CA ALA A 19 -13.77 -16.82 -11.46
C ALA A 19 -13.13 -15.43 -11.31
N GLN A 20 -13.24 -14.84 -10.13
CA GLN A 20 -12.58 -13.58 -9.78
C GLN A 20 -11.08 -13.69 -10.09
N THR A 21 -10.55 -12.76 -10.88
CA THR A 21 -9.11 -12.71 -11.18
C THR A 21 -8.39 -11.70 -10.30
N ALA A 22 -7.08 -11.87 -10.13
CA ALA A 22 -6.26 -10.91 -9.37
C ALA A 22 -6.27 -9.51 -10.01
N GLU A 23 -6.23 -9.47 -11.35
CA GLU A 23 -6.31 -8.23 -12.12
C GLU A 23 -7.64 -7.50 -11.90
N GLU A 24 -8.74 -8.22 -11.83
CA GLU A 24 -10.05 -7.65 -11.53
C GLU A 24 -10.12 -7.07 -10.11
N VAL A 25 -9.54 -7.76 -9.11
CA VAL A 25 -9.46 -7.23 -7.73
C VAL A 25 -8.67 -5.92 -7.70
N ILE A 26 -7.51 -5.85 -8.36
CA ILE A 26 -6.71 -4.62 -8.44
C ILE A 26 -7.45 -3.51 -9.20
N ASN A 27 -8.09 -3.83 -10.33
CA ASN A 27 -8.87 -2.84 -11.09
C ASN A 27 -10.06 -2.29 -10.27
N ASN A 28 -10.72 -3.14 -9.50
CA ASN A 28 -11.79 -2.73 -8.58
C ASN A 28 -11.26 -1.78 -7.50
N TYR A 29 -10.10 -2.08 -6.91
CA TYR A 29 -9.44 -1.19 -5.96
C TYR A 29 -9.10 0.17 -6.58
N VAL A 30 -8.41 0.17 -7.73
CA VAL A 30 -8.02 1.40 -8.44
C VAL A 30 -9.24 2.24 -8.76
N THR A 31 -10.35 1.62 -9.15
CA THR A 31 -11.63 2.30 -9.38
C THR A 31 -12.22 2.86 -8.08
N ALA A 32 -12.26 2.06 -7.01
CA ALA A 32 -12.84 2.43 -5.72
C ALA A 32 -12.16 3.63 -5.06
N ILE A 33 -10.85 3.80 -5.26
CA ILE A 33 -10.10 4.94 -4.73
C ILE A 33 -10.20 6.19 -5.60
N GLY A 34 -10.58 6.12 -6.88
CA GLY A 34 -10.73 7.31 -7.72
C GLY A 34 -10.40 7.13 -9.21
N GLY A 35 -9.86 5.98 -9.60
CA GLY A 35 -9.53 5.65 -10.99
C GLY A 35 -8.17 6.18 -11.46
N LYS A 36 -7.67 5.58 -12.55
CA LYS A 36 -6.34 5.87 -13.11
C LYS A 36 -6.14 7.34 -13.48
N ASP A 37 -7.16 8.00 -14.02
CA ASP A 37 -7.08 9.41 -14.44
C ASP A 37 -6.91 10.36 -13.26
N ALA A 38 -7.55 10.10 -12.11
CA ALA A 38 -7.38 10.91 -10.91
C ALA A 38 -5.99 10.67 -10.30
N ILE A 39 -5.55 9.41 -10.26
CA ILE A 39 -4.21 9.03 -9.76
C ILE A 39 -3.10 9.69 -10.60
N ALA A 40 -3.20 9.64 -11.93
CA ALA A 40 -2.18 10.19 -12.83
C ALA A 40 -2.03 11.72 -12.73
N LYS A 41 -3.05 12.43 -12.20
CA LYS A 41 -3.01 13.87 -11.94
C LYS A 41 -2.26 14.22 -10.66
N ILE A 42 -1.96 13.26 -9.78
CA ILE A 42 -1.16 13.50 -8.59
C ILE A 42 0.32 13.40 -8.95
N LYS A 43 1.06 14.50 -8.78
CA LYS A 43 2.50 14.61 -9.08
C LYS A 43 3.37 14.58 -7.84
N ASP A 44 2.82 15.01 -6.72
CA ASP A 44 3.43 14.90 -5.40
C ASP A 44 2.36 14.63 -4.34
N LEU A 45 2.77 13.98 -3.25
CA LEU A 45 1.95 13.65 -2.11
C LEU A 45 2.78 13.84 -0.83
N SER A 46 2.23 14.55 0.15
CA SER A 46 2.76 14.69 1.50
C SER A 46 1.75 14.12 2.49
N MET A 47 2.19 13.20 3.33
CA MET A 47 1.39 12.57 4.38
C MET A 47 2.10 12.71 5.70
N THR A 48 1.41 13.24 6.70
CA THR A 48 1.87 13.26 8.09
C THR A 48 0.96 12.37 8.90
N PHE A 49 1.54 11.36 9.54
CA PHE A 49 0.87 10.48 10.48
C PHE A 49 1.40 10.73 11.88
N THR A 50 0.52 10.64 12.87
CA THR A 50 0.86 10.71 14.28
C THR A 50 0.42 9.43 14.97
N GLY A 51 1.20 8.96 15.94
CA GLY A 51 0.88 7.80 16.75
C GLY A 51 1.62 7.81 18.08
N GLU A 52 1.52 6.71 18.80
CA GLU A 52 2.21 6.49 20.07
C GLU A 52 2.92 5.14 20.04
N ALA A 53 4.18 5.10 20.47
CA ALA A 53 4.94 3.87 20.68
C ALA A 53 5.61 3.91 22.05
N GLN A 54 5.38 2.87 22.87
CA GLN A 54 5.97 2.72 24.20
C GLN A 54 5.79 3.95 25.12
N GLY A 55 4.62 4.62 25.05
CA GLY A 55 4.34 5.81 25.86
C GLY A 55 4.89 7.13 25.30
N ALA A 56 5.54 7.11 24.13
CA ALA A 56 6.05 8.30 23.46
C ALA A 56 5.29 8.60 22.16
N ASN A 57 4.92 9.86 21.97
CA ASN A 57 4.29 10.31 20.74
C ASN A 57 5.32 10.37 19.61
N LEU A 58 4.95 9.82 18.46
CA LEU A 58 5.75 9.87 17.23
C LEU A 58 4.97 10.51 16.09
N GLU A 59 5.73 11.10 15.17
CA GLU A 59 5.27 11.62 13.89
C GLU A 59 6.04 10.94 12.76
N ILE A 60 5.31 10.54 11.72
CA ILE A 60 5.86 9.98 10.49
C ILE A 60 5.47 10.91 9.34
N LEU A 61 6.45 11.55 8.73
CA LEU A 61 6.31 12.31 7.50
C LEU A 61 6.71 11.42 6.32
N ILE A 62 5.83 11.28 5.34
CA ILE A 62 6.09 10.62 4.07
C ILE A 62 5.83 11.60 2.95
N GLN A 63 6.83 11.79 2.10
CA GLN A 63 6.75 12.64 0.92
C GLN A 63 7.14 11.85 -0.31
N LYS A 64 6.28 11.90 -1.33
CA LYS A 64 6.46 11.22 -2.60
C LYS A 64 6.38 12.27 -3.70
N LYS A 65 7.33 12.25 -4.63
CA LYS A 65 7.29 13.09 -5.82
C LYS A 65 7.67 12.25 -7.03
N SER A 66 6.77 12.20 -8.01
CA SER A 66 6.99 11.45 -9.24
C SER A 66 8.21 12.00 -10.01
N PRO A 67 8.98 11.14 -10.69
CA PRO A 67 8.76 9.70 -10.83
C PRO A 67 9.36 8.84 -9.72
N ASN A 68 10.36 9.32 -8.98
CA ASN A 68 11.26 8.45 -8.20
C ASN A 68 11.81 9.08 -6.92
N LYS A 69 11.26 10.22 -6.46
CA LYS A 69 11.73 10.91 -5.26
C LYS A 69 10.88 10.53 -4.06
N PHE A 70 11.55 10.13 -3.00
CA PHE A 70 10.91 9.65 -1.77
C PHE A 70 11.63 10.22 -0.55
N LEU A 71 10.86 10.64 0.45
CA LEU A 71 11.37 10.99 1.77
C LEU A 71 10.45 10.38 2.80
N GLN A 72 11.04 9.72 3.79
CA GLN A 72 10.37 9.32 5.01
C GLN A 72 11.18 9.85 6.19
N SER A 73 10.50 10.47 7.15
CA SER A 73 11.09 10.91 8.40
C SER A 73 10.22 10.43 9.55
N VAL A 74 10.87 9.91 10.60
CA VAL A 74 10.24 9.50 11.85
C VAL A 74 10.81 10.38 12.95
N SER A 75 9.93 11.09 13.65
CA SER A 75 10.28 11.94 14.77
C SER A 75 9.60 11.45 16.04
N VAL A 76 10.31 11.51 17.16
CA VAL A 76 9.78 11.15 18.48
C VAL A 76 9.83 12.37 19.39
N THR A 77 8.74 12.61 20.11
CA THR A 77 8.62 13.75 21.03
C THR A 77 9.75 13.72 22.06
N GLY A 78 10.49 14.82 22.17
CA GLY A 78 11.66 14.94 23.06
C GLY A 78 12.99 14.46 22.46
N MET A 79 12.98 13.66 21.39
CA MET A 79 14.20 13.17 20.71
C MET A 79 14.42 13.81 19.33
N GLY A 80 13.38 14.39 18.72
CA GLY A 80 13.45 14.96 17.37
C GLY A 80 13.39 13.89 16.27
N GLU A 81 13.97 14.19 15.10
CA GLU A 81 14.08 13.25 13.97
C GLU A 81 15.03 12.10 14.33
N VAL A 82 14.48 10.91 14.59
CA VAL A 82 15.25 9.71 15.01
C VAL A 82 15.62 8.82 13.84
N GLN A 83 14.89 8.93 12.74
CA GLN A 83 15.15 8.21 11.49
C GLN A 83 14.72 9.07 10.30
N LYS A 84 15.54 9.06 9.25
CA LYS A 84 15.24 9.69 7.97
C LYS A 84 15.73 8.80 6.84
N GLN A 85 14.93 8.65 5.80
CA GLN A 85 15.31 8.04 4.54
C GLN A 85 14.96 9.00 3.42
N VAL A 86 15.93 9.31 2.56
CA VAL A 86 15.75 10.17 1.38
C VAL A 86 16.22 9.40 0.16
N CYS A 87 15.45 9.43 -0.92
CA CYS A 87 15.79 8.91 -2.24
C CYS A 87 15.63 10.03 -3.26
N ASP A 88 16.71 10.37 -3.95
CA ASP A 88 16.70 11.35 -5.05
C ASP A 88 16.39 10.71 -6.42
N GLY A 89 16.24 9.39 -6.45
CA GLY A 89 16.01 8.57 -7.64
C GLY A 89 17.26 7.85 -8.16
N THR A 90 18.45 8.23 -7.70
CA THR A 90 19.75 7.65 -8.07
C THR A 90 20.56 7.18 -6.87
N LYS A 91 20.33 7.77 -5.70
CA LYS A 91 20.94 7.44 -4.42
C LYS A 91 19.87 7.42 -3.33
N VAL A 92 20.10 6.61 -2.31
CA VAL A 92 19.33 6.65 -1.06
C VAL A 92 20.28 7.01 0.08
N ARG A 93 19.86 7.90 0.96
CA ARG A 93 20.51 8.12 2.25
C ARG A 93 19.55 7.71 3.36
N ALA A 94 19.99 6.78 4.19
CA ALA A 94 19.35 6.46 5.46
C ALA A 94 20.15 7.12 6.58
N SER A 95 19.47 7.71 7.55
CA SER A 95 20.08 8.36 8.71
C SER A 95 19.24 8.07 9.94
N GLY A 96 19.88 7.95 11.09
CA GLY A 96 19.20 7.78 12.35
C GLY A 96 20.17 7.85 13.53
N MET A 97 19.72 7.39 14.69
CA MET A 97 20.50 7.47 15.93
C MET A 97 21.85 6.74 15.88
N GLN A 98 22.00 5.75 15.00
CA GLN A 98 23.24 4.96 14.84
C GLN A 98 24.19 5.54 13.77
N GLY A 99 23.84 6.66 13.14
CA GLY A 99 24.61 7.27 12.06
C GLY A 99 23.86 7.31 10.73
N SER A 100 24.59 7.49 9.64
CA SER A 100 24.04 7.59 8.28
C SER A 100 24.77 6.68 7.31
N GLU A 101 24.03 6.13 6.35
CA GLU A 101 24.54 5.29 5.27
C GLU A 101 24.02 5.78 3.91
N ASP A 102 24.90 5.81 2.92
CA ASP A 102 24.56 6.01 1.52
C ASP A 102 24.45 4.66 0.82
N ILE A 103 23.31 4.44 0.16
CA ILE A 103 23.06 3.28 -0.68
C ILE A 103 23.08 3.76 -2.14
N THR A 104 24.03 3.24 -2.89
CA THR A 104 24.18 3.49 -4.34
C THR A 104 24.03 2.21 -5.17
N ASP A 105 23.81 1.07 -4.52
CA ASP A 105 23.51 -0.19 -5.21
C ASP A 105 22.23 -0.01 -6.06
N PRO A 106 22.28 -0.21 -7.39
CA PRO A 106 21.16 0.10 -8.26
C PRO A 106 19.88 -0.67 -7.93
N GLU A 107 19.97 -1.92 -7.48
CA GLU A 107 18.79 -2.72 -7.14
C GLU A 107 18.13 -2.22 -5.85
N LYS A 108 18.93 -1.90 -4.83
CA LYS A 108 18.43 -1.32 -3.58
C LYS A 108 17.86 0.08 -3.78
N VAL A 109 18.53 0.94 -4.55
CA VAL A 109 18.01 2.28 -4.89
C VAL A 109 16.69 2.16 -5.63
N LYS A 110 16.59 1.26 -6.62
CA LYS A 110 15.35 1.02 -7.36
C LYS A 110 14.21 0.57 -6.43
N ALA A 111 14.49 -0.32 -5.47
CA ALA A 111 13.49 -0.77 -4.50
C ALA A 111 12.94 0.37 -3.63
N VAL A 112 13.78 1.32 -3.21
CA VAL A 112 13.32 2.51 -2.47
C VAL A 112 12.62 3.52 -3.38
N ALA A 113 13.13 3.73 -4.60
CA ALA A 113 12.49 4.60 -5.60
C ALA A 113 11.06 4.14 -5.95
N MET A 114 10.78 2.82 -5.92
CA MET A 114 9.42 2.30 -6.06
C MET A 114 8.46 2.79 -4.98
N GLN A 115 8.94 3.17 -3.80
CA GLN A 115 8.09 3.76 -2.75
C GLN A 115 7.61 5.17 -3.09
N ALA A 116 8.26 5.85 -4.04
CA ALA A 116 7.81 7.13 -4.59
C ALA A 116 6.52 6.98 -5.43
N VAL A 117 6.16 5.77 -5.84
CA VAL A 117 4.88 5.52 -6.53
C VAL A 117 3.75 5.76 -5.53
N ILE A 118 2.84 6.67 -5.91
CA ILE A 118 1.79 7.18 -5.04
C ILE A 118 0.76 6.09 -4.76
N VAL A 119 0.29 5.42 -5.81
CA VAL A 119 -0.58 4.25 -5.75
C VAL A 119 0.09 3.11 -6.50
N PRO A 120 0.91 2.27 -5.83
CA PRO A 120 1.66 1.22 -6.51
C PRO A 120 0.75 0.20 -7.21
N GLU A 121 -0.45 -0.05 -6.67
CA GLU A 121 -1.42 -0.99 -7.24
C GLU A 121 -1.87 -0.60 -8.66
N ALA A 122 -1.89 0.71 -8.96
CA ALA A 122 -2.21 1.20 -10.30
C ALA A 122 -1.09 0.93 -11.32
N GLU A 123 0.13 0.72 -10.83
CA GLU A 123 1.36 0.55 -11.61
C GLU A 123 1.94 -0.87 -11.55
N TYR A 124 1.27 -1.82 -10.88
CA TYR A 124 1.75 -3.19 -10.69
C TYR A 124 2.22 -3.88 -11.97
N THR A 125 1.49 -3.72 -13.08
CA THR A 125 1.91 -4.26 -14.39
C THR A 125 3.24 -3.64 -14.85
N ALA A 126 3.38 -2.31 -14.76
CA ALA A 126 4.60 -1.61 -15.15
C ALA A 126 5.79 -1.93 -14.22
N MET A 127 5.49 -2.24 -12.95
CA MET A 127 6.47 -2.70 -11.96
C MET A 127 6.88 -4.17 -12.12
N GLY A 128 6.26 -4.91 -13.05
CA GLY A 128 6.53 -6.34 -13.25
C GLY A 128 5.98 -7.22 -12.13
N ALA A 129 4.90 -6.80 -11.46
CA ALA A 129 4.28 -7.56 -10.40
C ALA A 129 3.65 -8.86 -10.91
N LYS A 130 3.92 -9.97 -10.20
CA LYS A 130 3.17 -11.21 -10.35
C LYS A 130 2.07 -11.25 -9.29
N LEU A 131 0.82 -11.32 -9.75
CA LEU A 131 -0.37 -11.36 -8.90
C LEU A 131 -0.99 -12.75 -8.94
N THR A 132 -1.33 -13.30 -7.77
CA THR A 132 -2.05 -14.57 -7.63
C THR A 132 -3.27 -14.37 -6.76
N TYR A 133 -4.47 -14.65 -7.28
CA TYR A 133 -5.69 -14.66 -6.49
C TYR A 133 -5.73 -15.95 -5.66
N VAL A 134 -5.75 -15.81 -4.34
CA VAL A 134 -5.70 -16.94 -3.41
C VAL A 134 -7.11 -17.38 -3.01
N GLY A 135 -8.04 -16.43 -2.90
CA GLY A 135 -9.42 -16.70 -2.50
C GLY A 135 -10.04 -15.57 -1.69
N LYS A 136 -11.13 -15.88 -0.98
CA LYS A 136 -11.75 -14.99 0.01
C LYS A 136 -11.35 -15.41 1.42
N GLU A 137 -11.07 -14.43 2.26
CA GLU A 137 -10.78 -14.60 3.69
C GLU A 137 -11.45 -13.46 4.47
N LYS A 138 -11.79 -13.70 5.74
CA LYS A 138 -12.33 -12.63 6.58
C LYS A 138 -11.22 -11.76 7.16
N VAL A 139 -11.34 -10.46 6.98
CA VAL A 139 -10.52 -9.44 7.64
C VAL A 139 -11.45 -8.56 8.46
N ASN A 140 -11.22 -8.48 9.78
CA ASN A 140 -12.05 -7.68 10.69
C ASN A 140 -13.56 -7.97 10.56
N ASN A 141 -13.90 -9.26 10.41
CA ASN A 141 -15.27 -9.79 10.21
C ASN A 141 -15.94 -9.46 8.86
N ALA A 142 -15.27 -8.80 7.92
CA ALA A 142 -15.73 -8.56 6.56
C ALA A 142 -15.04 -9.50 5.56
N ASP A 143 -15.74 -9.90 4.49
CA ASP A 143 -15.15 -10.72 3.43
C ASP A 143 -14.18 -9.89 2.59
N ALA A 144 -12.97 -10.39 2.40
CA ALA A 144 -11.93 -9.74 1.61
C ALA A 144 -11.30 -10.71 0.60
N TYR A 145 -10.99 -10.22 -0.60
CA TYR A 145 -10.20 -10.93 -1.60
C TYR A 145 -8.73 -10.89 -1.23
N LYS A 146 -8.11 -12.06 -1.15
CA LYS A 146 -6.70 -12.24 -0.83
C LYS A 146 -5.87 -12.41 -2.11
N LEU A 147 -4.87 -11.54 -2.26
CA LEU A 147 -3.89 -11.60 -3.34
C LEU A 147 -2.49 -11.84 -2.77
N ASP A 148 -1.75 -12.76 -3.39
CA ASP A 148 -0.30 -12.81 -3.23
C ASP A 148 0.35 -11.98 -4.35
N VAL A 149 1.22 -11.07 -3.95
CA VAL A 149 1.90 -10.11 -4.83
C VAL A 149 3.40 -10.30 -4.71
N THR A 150 4.08 -10.45 -5.84
CA THR A 150 5.56 -10.51 -5.90
C THR A 150 6.09 -9.46 -6.87
N ILE A 151 7.01 -8.61 -6.41
CA ILE A 151 7.68 -7.58 -7.22
C ILE A 151 9.18 -7.70 -6.98
N GLY A 152 9.92 -8.24 -7.95
CA GLY A 152 11.33 -8.58 -7.75
C GLY A 152 11.52 -9.55 -6.57
N SER A 153 12.31 -9.16 -5.57
CA SER A 153 12.51 -9.92 -4.33
C SER A 153 11.42 -9.69 -3.28
N VAL A 154 10.58 -8.67 -3.43
CA VAL A 154 9.54 -8.32 -2.47
C VAL A 154 8.34 -9.25 -2.66
N LYS A 155 7.89 -9.85 -1.56
CA LYS A 155 6.69 -10.68 -1.48
C LYS A 155 5.76 -10.09 -0.43
N MET A 156 4.49 -9.95 -0.77
CA MET A 156 3.46 -9.47 0.15
C MET A 156 2.13 -10.13 -0.15
N THR A 157 1.28 -10.19 0.86
CA THR A 157 -0.11 -10.60 0.73
C THR A 157 -0.99 -9.39 0.98
N GLU A 158 -1.94 -9.13 0.10
CA GLU A 158 -2.86 -8.00 0.18
C GLU A 158 -4.29 -8.49 0.25
N PHE A 159 -5.11 -7.75 1.00
CA PHE A 159 -6.52 -8.05 1.20
C PHE A 159 -7.35 -6.84 0.82
N TYR A 160 -8.36 -7.08 -0.02
CA TYR A 160 -9.25 -6.06 -0.55
C TYR A 160 -10.69 -6.39 -0.14
N ASP A 161 -11.34 -5.47 0.55
CA ASP A 161 -12.72 -5.66 1.00
C ASP A 161 -13.66 -5.92 -0.19
N ALA A 162 -14.45 -7.00 -0.10
CA ALA A 162 -15.24 -7.47 -1.23
C ALA A 162 -16.45 -6.56 -1.55
N ALA A 163 -16.88 -5.73 -0.59
CA ALA A 163 -18.01 -4.83 -0.76
C ALA A 163 -17.61 -3.46 -1.32
N THR A 164 -16.48 -2.92 -0.87
CA THR A 164 -16.01 -1.58 -1.19
C THR A 164 -14.87 -1.56 -2.21
N GLY A 165 -14.18 -2.69 -2.40
CA GLY A 165 -12.98 -2.80 -3.23
C GLY A 165 -11.73 -2.18 -2.58
N LEU A 166 -11.82 -1.59 -1.39
CA LEU A 166 -10.70 -0.91 -0.74
C LEU A 166 -9.69 -1.94 -0.19
N LYS A 167 -8.40 -1.64 -0.29
CA LYS A 167 -7.36 -2.38 0.44
C LYS A 167 -7.62 -2.21 1.94
N VAL A 168 -7.69 -3.31 2.66
CA VAL A 168 -7.96 -3.32 4.10
C VAL A 168 -6.81 -3.88 4.92
N ARG A 169 -5.98 -4.74 4.31
CA ARG A 169 -4.81 -5.31 4.98
C ARG A 169 -3.69 -5.57 3.97
N GLN A 170 -2.46 -5.42 4.43
CA GLN A 170 -1.25 -5.87 3.76
C GLN A 170 -0.38 -6.61 4.78
N VAL A 171 0.22 -7.72 4.36
CA VAL A 171 1.18 -8.49 5.14
C VAL A 171 2.47 -8.57 4.34
N ILE A 172 3.57 -8.14 4.93
CA ILE A 172 4.92 -8.22 4.33
C ILE A 172 5.88 -8.84 5.33
N THR A 173 6.74 -9.74 4.87
CA THR A 173 7.87 -10.20 5.68
C THR A 173 9.09 -9.38 5.29
N ALA A 174 9.63 -8.62 6.24
CA ALA A 174 10.80 -7.77 6.06
C ALA A 174 11.96 -8.30 6.90
N GLU A 175 13.17 -8.29 6.35
CA GLU A 175 14.39 -8.50 7.12
C GLU A 175 14.66 -7.24 7.95
N THR A 176 14.70 -7.41 9.27
CA THR A 176 15.05 -6.34 10.22
C THR A 176 16.37 -6.68 10.90
N PRO A 177 17.03 -5.73 11.59
CA PRO A 177 18.20 -6.05 12.42
C PRO A 177 17.93 -7.13 13.50
N MET A 178 16.66 -7.39 13.82
CA MET A 178 16.23 -8.42 14.76
C MET A 178 15.86 -9.75 14.09
N GLY A 179 16.09 -9.89 12.78
CA GLY A 179 15.70 -11.02 11.94
C GLY A 179 14.45 -10.74 11.10
N ALA A 180 14.00 -11.76 10.36
CA ALA A 180 12.78 -11.67 9.56
C ALA A 180 11.55 -11.42 10.46
N GLN A 181 10.84 -10.31 10.21
CA GLN A 181 9.62 -9.95 10.91
C GLN A 181 8.46 -9.83 9.92
N THR A 182 7.33 -10.42 10.28
CA THR A 182 6.08 -10.23 9.56
C THR A 182 5.40 -8.97 10.08
N ILE A 183 5.18 -8.03 9.16
CA ILE A 183 4.51 -6.77 9.40
C ILE A 183 3.11 -6.87 8.81
N THR A 184 2.08 -6.76 9.65
CA THR A 184 0.68 -6.68 9.20
C THR A 184 0.23 -5.23 9.32
N SER A 185 -0.22 -4.63 8.22
CA SER A 185 -0.74 -3.26 8.19
C SER A 185 -2.21 -3.27 7.79
N ASP A 186 -3.08 -2.74 8.66
CA ASP A 186 -4.50 -2.54 8.40
C ASP A 186 -4.79 -1.09 8.01
N TYR A 187 -5.67 -0.92 7.02
CA TYR A 187 -5.98 0.37 6.40
C TYR A 187 -7.46 0.70 6.61
N THR A 188 -7.75 1.85 7.22
CA THR A 188 -9.13 2.30 7.45
C THR A 188 -9.27 3.82 7.28
N ASP A 189 -10.51 4.32 7.38
CA ASP A 189 -10.84 5.75 7.30
C ASP A 189 -10.36 6.40 5.98
N TYR A 190 -10.74 5.81 4.85
CA TYR A 190 -10.39 6.32 3.53
C TYR A 190 -11.11 7.65 3.23
N LYS A 191 -10.36 8.72 2.93
CA LYS A 191 -10.92 10.03 2.54
C LYS A 191 -10.31 10.51 1.23
N ALA A 192 -11.12 11.19 0.43
CA ALA A 192 -10.71 11.70 -0.87
C ALA A 192 -9.85 12.96 -0.73
N ILE A 193 -8.68 12.94 -1.36
CA ILE A 193 -7.75 14.06 -1.52
C ILE A 193 -7.51 14.21 -3.02
N ASN A 194 -7.86 15.35 -3.60
CA ASN A 194 -7.78 15.61 -5.04
C ASN A 194 -8.40 14.51 -5.93
N GLY A 195 -9.51 13.92 -5.48
CA GLY A 195 -10.23 12.87 -6.21
C GLY A 195 -9.72 11.44 -6.01
N VAL A 196 -8.67 11.24 -5.21
CA VAL A 196 -8.13 9.91 -4.86
C VAL A 196 -8.29 9.66 -3.35
N LYS A 197 -8.77 8.49 -2.95
CA LYS A 197 -8.95 8.11 -1.56
C LYS A 197 -7.66 7.57 -0.97
N PHE A 198 -7.28 8.10 0.19
CA PHE A 198 -6.15 7.62 0.99
C PHE A 198 -6.62 7.23 2.38
N ALA A 199 -6.07 6.14 2.92
CA ALA A 199 -6.35 5.70 4.29
C ALA A 199 -5.83 6.74 5.29
N HIS A 200 -6.69 7.19 6.21
CA HIS A 200 -6.30 8.11 7.28
C HIS A 200 -5.97 7.41 8.59
N LYS A 201 -6.16 6.09 8.67
CA LYS A 201 -5.78 5.29 9.83
C LYS A 201 -5.05 4.03 9.39
N LEU A 202 -3.90 3.80 10.01
CA LEU A 202 -3.08 2.61 9.83
C LEU A 202 -2.88 1.94 11.18
N SER A 203 -3.11 0.64 11.27
CA SER A 203 -2.70 -0.17 12.42
C SER A 203 -1.65 -1.16 11.95
N GLN A 204 -0.42 -1.01 12.45
CA GLN A 204 0.69 -1.88 12.11
C GLN A 204 1.01 -2.80 13.28
N ASP A 205 0.97 -4.10 13.03
CA ASP A 205 1.51 -5.12 13.93
C ASP A 205 2.90 -5.50 13.43
N LEU A 206 3.91 -5.19 14.25
CA LEU A 206 5.33 -5.49 14.03
C LEU A 206 5.77 -6.73 14.85
N GLY A 207 4.83 -7.57 15.26
CA GLY A 207 5.03 -8.78 16.07
C GLY A 207 5.06 -8.49 17.56
N MET A 208 6.07 -7.77 18.04
CA MET A 208 6.22 -7.43 19.46
C MET A 208 5.63 -6.05 19.82
N MET A 209 5.31 -5.26 18.81
CA MET A 209 4.83 -3.89 18.96
C MET A 209 3.66 -3.66 18.01
N GLN A 210 2.57 -3.12 18.54
CA GLN A 210 1.46 -2.62 17.75
C GLN A 210 1.55 -1.09 17.69
N LEU A 211 1.39 -0.53 16.50
CA LEU A 211 1.47 0.89 16.23
C LEU A 211 0.19 1.35 15.55
N ALA A 212 -0.56 2.22 16.23
CA ALA A 212 -1.72 2.89 15.65
C ALA A 212 -1.31 4.29 15.16
N LEU A 213 -1.49 4.54 13.87
CA LEU A 213 -1.17 5.78 13.20
C LEU A 213 -2.44 6.43 12.66
N THR A 214 -2.60 7.73 12.91
CA THR A 214 -3.66 8.54 12.33
C THR A 214 -3.05 9.64 11.49
N ALA A 215 -3.54 9.83 10.27
CA ALA A 215 -3.12 10.92 9.41
C ALA A 215 -3.58 12.25 10.02
N SER A 216 -2.63 13.09 10.41
CA SER A 216 -2.90 14.47 10.81
C SER A 216 -3.04 15.37 9.58
N LYS A 217 -2.35 15.04 8.48
CA LYS A 217 -2.40 15.78 7.22
C LYS A 217 -2.12 14.88 6.02
N ILE A 218 -2.91 15.03 4.95
CA ILE A 218 -2.60 14.46 3.64
C ILE A 218 -2.86 15.55 2.59
N GLU A 219 -1.85 15.85 1.77
CA GLU A 219 -1.93 16.86 0.72
C GLU A 219 -1.31 16.34 -0.56
N ALA A 220 -1.92 16.69 -1.70
CA ALA A 220 -1.49 16.28 -3.03
C ALA A 220 -1.29 17.54 -3.90
N ASN A 221 -0.32 17.49 -4.82
CA ASN A 221 0.00 18.57 -5.76
C ASN A 221 0.36 19.90 -5.07
N THR A 222 1.17 19.80 -4.02
CA THR A 222 1.69 20.93 -3.23
C THR A 222 2.94 21.56 -3.85
N ASN A 223 3.44 21.01 -4.96
CA ASN A 223 4.69 21.39 -5.60
C ASN A 223 5.89 21.23 -4.65
N LEU A 224 6.03 20.03 -4.07
CA LEU A 224 7.16 19.70 -3.20
C LEU A 224 8.49 20.10 -3.86
N ALA A 225 9.28 20.90 -3.15
CA ALA A 225 10.56 21.40 -3.65
C ALA A 225 11.56 20.25 -3.85
N ASP A 226 12.34 20.29 -4.93
CA ASP A 226 13.34 19.25 -5.21
C ASP A 226 14.45 19.18 -4.17
N THR A 227 14.75 20.30 -3.52
CA THR A 227 15.74 20.43 -2.44
C THR A 227 15.40 19.58 -1.22
N LEU A 228 14.13 19.17 -1.03
CA LEU A 228 13.73 18.26 0.04
C LEU A 228 14.33 16.86 -0.13
N PHE A 229 14.66 16.49 -1.37
CA PHE A 229 15.14 15.16 -1.73
C PHE A 229 16.63 15.13 -2.06
N GLU A 230 17.33 16.26 -1.97
CA GLU A 230 18.76 16.32 -2.28
C GLU A 230 19.61 15.60 -1.24
N ILE A 231 20.46 14.68 -1.72
CA ILE A 231 21.41 13.96 -0.89
C ILE A 231 22.80 14.57 -1.14
N LYS A 232 23.33 15.27 -0.13
CA LYS A 232 24.65 15.93 -0.21
C LYS A 232 25.84 14.98 -0.14
#